data_AF-A0Q7E5-F1
#
_entry.id   AF-A0Q7E5-F1
#
_cell.length_a   1.000
_cell.length_b   1.000
_cell.length_c   1.000
_cell.angle_alpha   90.00
_cell.angle_beta   90.00
_cell.angle_gamma   90.00
#
_symmetry.space_group_name_H-M   'P 1'
#
loop_
_entity.id
_entity.type
_entity.pdbx_description
1 polymer ?
#
loop_
_entity_poly.entity_id
_entity_poly.type
_entity_poly.pdbx_seq_one_letter_code
_entity_poly.pdbx_strand_id
1 'polypeptide(L)'
;MKNLLLLLALVSILTSCAYIEGYNKPQEELYINITSPHTKDINFNEKGELPKDIKDQNYYDVEVSGSALENCDVIDYGDVKIKRSGMNKIFIGNARDWDIVRIDCRQGIGNGKTGEKHDLEIKVFSDEKTYHTKTQVEHQ
;
A
#
# COMPACT_ATOMS: atom_id res chain seq x y z
N MET A 1 3.92 -52.77 40.21
CA MET A 1 4.46 -51.44 40.58
C MET A 1 5.87 -51.33 40.02
N LYS A 2 6.03 -50.57 38.93
CA LYS A 2 7.35 -50.16 38.39
C LYS A 2 7.26 -48.66 38.09
N ASN A 3 8.25 -47.96 38.60
CA ASN A 3 8.27 -46.52 38.76
C ASN A 3 8.31 -45.76 37.44
N LEU A 4 7.55 -44.68 37.48
CA LEU A 4 7.56 -43.48 36.66
C LEU A 4 8.98 -42.91 36.50
N LEU A 5 9.33 -42.45 35.30
CA LEU A 5 10.13 -41.23 35.11
C LEU A 5 9.94 -40.71 33.69
N LEU A 6 9.31 -39.53 33.63
CA LEU A 6 9.12 -38.68 32.46
C LEU A 6 10.48 -38.30 31.86
N LEU A 7 10.58 -38.34 30.53
CA LEU A 7 11.49 -37.48 29.79
C LEU A 7 10.66 -36.66 28.80
N LEU A 8 10.25 -35.49 29.31
CA LEU A 8 9.86 -34.34 28.50
C LEU A 8 11.05 -33.97 27.62
N ALA A 9 11.02 -34.33 26.34
CA ALA A 9 11.72 -33.57 25.32
C ALA A 9 10.77 -32.45 24.89
N LEU A 10 10.85 -31.33 25.61
CA LEU A 10 10.40 -30.04 25.11
C LEU A 10 11.14 -29.77 23.79
N VAL A 11 10.51 -30.13 22.67
CA VAL A 11 10.83 -29.48 21.40
C VAL A 11 10.29 -28.06 21.55
N SER A 12 11.17 -27.22 22.06
CA SER A 12 11.03 -25.77 22.08
C SER A 12 10.91 -25.35 20.62
N ILE A 13 9.67 -25.24 20.15
CA ILE A 13 9.35 -24.46 18.97
C ILE A 13 9.66 -23.02 19.38
N LEU A 14 10.91 -22.62 19.18
CA LEU A 14 11.29 -21.24 19.02
C LEU A 14 10.52 -20.76 17.78
N THR A 15 9.30 -20.30 17.97
CA THR A 15 8.71 -19.33 17.07
C THR A 15 9.57 -18.09 17.23
N SER A 16 10.67 -18.04 16.49
CA SER A 16 11.32 -16.80 16.15
C SER A 16 10.24 -15.98 15.46
N CYS A 17 9.58 -15.10 16.22
CA CYS A 17 8.98 -13.92 15.64
C CYS A 17 10.12 -13.25 14.89
N ALA A 18 10.19 -13.48 13.58
CA ALA A 18 10.97 -12.65 12.70
C ALA A 18 10.41 -11.25 12.92
N TYR A 19 11.11 -10.46 13.72
CA TYR A 19 10.83 -9.05 13.89
C TYR A 19 11.22 -8.43 12.56
N ILE A 20 10.29 -8.43 11.61
CA ILE A 20 10.48 -7.73 10.35
C ILE A 20 10.42 -6.24 10.73
N GLU A 21 11.58 -5.58 10.75
CA GLU A 21 11.67 -4.13 10.88
C GLU A 21 10.67 -3.49 9.89
N GLY A 22 9.69 -2.76 10.42
CA GLY A 22 8.63 -2.13 9.61
C GLY A 22 7.19 -2.55 9.95
N TYR A 23 6.94 -3.79 10.40
CA TYR A 23 5.56 -4.26 10.61
C TYR A 23 4.89 -3.80 11.91
N ASN A 24 5.66 -3.40 12.93
CA ASN A 24 5.15 -2.96 14.23
C ASN A 24 5.14 -1.43 14.42
N LYS A 25 5.36 -0.66 13.34
CA LYS A 25 5.28 0.80 13.43
C LYS A 25 3.81 1.23 13.59
N PRO A 26 3.54 2.37 14.25
CA PRO A 26 2.20 2.97 14.23
C PRO A 26 1.66 3.08 12.80
N GLN A 27 0.36 2.91 12.64
CA GLN A 27 -0.31 3.05 11.35
C GLN A 27 -1.08 4.37 11.29
N GLU A 28 -1.00 5.05 10.16
CA GLU A 28 -1.73 6.28 9.87
C GLU A 28 -2.49 6.13 8.55
N GLU A 29 -3.75 6.57 8.51
CA GLU A 29 -4.58 6.40 7.33
C GLU A 29 -4.21 7.41 6.24
N LEU A 30 -4.05 6.94 5.00
CA LEU A 30 -3.91 7.81 3.84
C LEU A 30 -5.27 8.40 3.44
N TYR A 31 -5.26 9.64 2.99
CA TYR A 31 -6.44 10.31 2.46
C TYR A 31 -6.75 9.83 1.04
N ILE A 32 -8.03 9.59 0.76
CA ILE A 32 -8.52 9.26 -0.59
C ILE A 32 -9.31 10.46 -1.11
N ASN A 33 -8.77 11.14 -2.11
CA ASN A 33 -9.48 12.14 -2.87
C ASN A 33 -10.33 11.46 -3.95
N ILE A 34 -11.65 11.53 -3.82
CA ILE A 34 -12.58 10.94 -4.79
C ILE A 34 -12.97 12.01 -5.80
N THR A 35 -12.27 12.04 -6.92
CA THR A 35 -12.60 12.90 -8.06
C THR A 35 -13.82 12.38 -8.83
N SER A 36 -13.95 11.06 -8.96
CA SER A 36 -15.14 10.39 -9.52
C SER A 36 -15.26 8.94 -9.04
N PRO A 37 -16.36 8.22 -9.35
CA PRO A 37 -16.44 6.78 -9.08
C PRO A 37 -15.36 5.93 -9.80
N HIS A 38 -14.80 6.46 -10.89
CA HIS A 38 -13.86 5.78 -11.79
C HIS A 38 -12.42 6.28 -11.65
N THR A 39 -12.19 7.33 -10.86
CA THR A 39 -10.87 7.93 -10.65
C THR A 39 -10.72 8.33 -9.20
N LYS A 40 -9.64 7.87 -8.56
CA LYS A 40 -9.30 8.20 -7.18
C LYS A 40 -7.82 8.48 -7.05
N ASP A 41 -7.52 9.52 -6.29
CA ASP A 41 -6.15 9.91 -5.96
C ASP A 41 -5.88 9.62 -4.48
N ILE A 42 -4.78 8.94 -4.19
CA ILE A 42 -4.37 8.60 -2.83
C ILE A 42 -3.29 9.59 -2.37
N ASN A 43 -3.47 10.17 -1.19
CA ASN A 43 -2.72 11.29 -0.66
C ASN A 43 -2.37 11.08 0.82
N PHE A 44 -1.41 11.83 1.36
CA PHE A 44 -1.13 11.80 2.80
C PHE A 44 -2.18 12.50 3.65
N ASN A 45 -2.78 13.57 3.14
CA ASN A 45 -3.90 14.28 3.76
C ASN A 45 -4.69 15.08 2.72
N GLU A 46 -5.83 15.62 3.13
CA GLU A 46 -6.70 16.45 2.28
C GLU A 46 -6.02 17.72 1.73
N LYS A 47 -5.03 18.25 2.43
CA LYS A 47 -4.31 19.48 2.02
C LYS A 47 -3.14 19.21 1.09
N GLY A 48 -2.78 17.94 0.89
CA GLY A 48 -1.60 17.54 0.14
C GLY A 48 -0.27 17.78 0.86
N GLU A 49 -0.27 18.14 2.15
CA GLU A 49 0.98 18.43 2.86
C GLU A 49 1.79 17.14 3.11
N LEU A 50 3.09 17.11 2.81
CA LEU A 50 3.91 15.94 3.17
C LEU A 50 4.18 15.91 4.68
N PRO A 51 3.93 14.78 5.37
CA PRO A 51 4.35 14.57 6.74
C PRO A 51 5.87 14.79 6.94
N LYS A 52 6.25 15.21 8.14
CA LYS A 52 7.63 15.64 8.46
C LYS A 52 8.66 14.52 8.34
N ASP A 53 8.26 13.29 8.59
CA ASP A 53 9.08 12.08 8.53
C ASP A 53 9.33 11.62 7.08
N ILE A 54 8.57 12.15 6.12
CA ILE A 54 8.74 11.81 4.70
C ILE A 54 9.17 12.99 3.84
N LYS A 55 8.85 14.25 4.18
CA LYS A 55 9.02 15.44 3.32
C LYS A 55 10.38 15.65 2.64
N ASP A 56 11.46 15.09 3.18
CA ASP A 56 12.83 15.30 2.68
C ASP A 56 13.34 14.11 1.83
N GLN A 57 12.52 13.08 1.56
CA GLN A 57 12.92 11.94 0.72
C GLN A 57 12.50 12.13 -0.75
N ASN A 58 13.26 11.55 -1.67
CA ASN A 58 13.00 11.61 -3.12
C ASN A 58 12.17 10.42 -3.63
N TYR A 59 12.22 9.31 -2.91
CA TYR A 59 11.56 8.04 -3.23
C TYR A 59 11.11 7.37 -1.93
N TYR A 60 10.02 6.61 -2.00
CA TYR A 60 9.51 5.85 -0.85
C TYR A 60 9.24 4.42 -1.25
N ASP A 61 9.48 3.52 -0.30
CA ASP A 61 9.09 2.13 -0.43
C ASP A 61 7.58 2.03 -0.19
N VAL A 62 6.90 1.46 -1.18
CA VAL A 62 5.46 1.32 -1.19
C VAL A 62 5.10 -0.12 -1.52
N GLU A 63 4.31 -0.75 -0.66
CA GLU A 63 3.64 -2.01 -0.99
C GLU A 63 2.30 -1.67 -1.63
N VAL A 64 2.09 -2.13 -2.87
CA VAL A 64 0.80 -1.96 -3.56
C VAL A 64 0.25 -3.34 -3.89
N SER A 65 -1.05 -3.53 -3.71
CA SER A 65 -1.72 -4.79 -4.06
C SER A 65 -3.19 -4.56 -4.37
N GLY A 66 -3.84 -5.54 -5.00
CA GLY A 66 -5.27 -5.50 -5.32
C GLY A 66 -5.56 -5.67 -6.81
N SER A 67 -6.83 -5.95 -7.13
CA SER A 67 -7.25 -6.24 -8.50
C SER A 67 -7.19 -5.03 -9.44
N ALA A 68 -7.13 -3.80 -8.91
CA ALA A 68 -7.01 -2.59 -9.74
C ALA A 68 -5.71 -2.54 -10.54
N LEU A 69 -4.64 -3.20 -10.09
CA LEU A 69 -3.34 -3.23 -10.79
C LEU A 69 -3.38 -3.90 -12.17
N GLU A 70 -4.33 -4.81 -12.38
CA GLU A 70 -4.49 -5.55 -13.63
C GLU A 70 -5.62 -4.99 -14.51
N ASN A 71 -6.58 -4.32 -13.87
CA ASN A 71 -7.84 -3.93 -14.49
C ASN A 71 -8.01 -2.43 -14.69
N CYS A 72 -7.18 -1.62 -14.04
CA CYS A 72 -7.15 -0.16 -14.17
C CYS A 72 -5.71 0.31 -14.41
N ASP A 73 -5.52 1.58 -14.72
CA ASP A 73 -4.20 2.19 -14.64
C ASP A 73 -3.97 2.68 -13.20
N VAL A 74 -3.00 2.07 -12.51
CA VAL A 74 -2.45 2.58 -11.25
C VAL A 74 -1.13 3.25 -11.57
N ILE A 75 -1.09 4.57 -11.43
CA ILE A 75 0.00 5.41 -11.92
C ILE A 75 0.60 6.17 -10.73
N ASP A 76 1.91 6.09 -10.59
CA ASP A 76 2.64 6.96 -9.66
C ASP A 76 2.84 8.35 -10.26
N TYR A 77 3.22 9.34 -9.44
CA TYR A 77 3.36 10.72 -9.92
C TYR A 77 4.54 10.93 -10.90
N GLY A 78 5.44 9.95 -11.05
CA GLY A 78 6.43 9.92 -12.11
C GLY A 78 5.90 9.43 -13.46
N ASP A 79 4.57 9.32 -13.60
CA ASP A 79 3.86 8.69 -14.72
C ASP A 79 4.23 7.20 -14.92
N VAL A 80 4.75 6.54 -13.88
CA VAL A 80 5.12 5.13 -13.93
C VAL A 80 3.92 4.28 -13.53
N LYS A 81 3.52 3.38 -14.44
CA LYS A 81 2.44 2.41 -14.19
C LYS A 81 2.90 1.28 -13.26
N ILE A 82 2.17 1.07 -12.18
CA ILE A 82 2.33 -0.06 -11.27
C ILE A 82 1.38 -1.17 -11.71
N LYS A 83 1.95 -2.26 -12.26
CA LYS A 83 1.17 -3.35 -12.89
C LYS A 83 1.18 -4.66 -12.11
N ARG A 84 1.90 -4.72 -10.99
CA ARG A 84 2.08 -5.94 -10.20
C ARG A 84 2.10 -5.63 -8.73
N SER A 85 1.49 -6.53 -7.96
CA SER A 85 1.54 -6.46 -6.51
C SER A 85 2.96 -6.64 -5.99
N GLY A 86 3.26 -5.96 -4.88
CA GLY A 86 4.52 -6.09 -4.16
C GLY A 86 5.15 -4.75 -3.84
N MET A 87 6.44 -4.82 -3.51
CA MET A 87 7.26 -3.66 -3.16
C MET A 87 7.64 -2.88 -4.42
N ASN A 88 7.33 -1.59 -4.42
CA ASN A 88 7.66 -0.64 -5.46
C ASN A 88 8.37 0.56 -4.83
N LYS A 89 9.19 1.26 -5.63
CA LYS A 89 9.74 2.57 -5.26
C LYS A 89 9.02 3.64 -6.06
N ILE A 90 8.23 4.46 -5.38
CA ILE A 90 7.48 5.55 -5.99
C ILE A 90 8.28 6.83 -5.89
N PHE A 91 8.41 7.53 -7.02
CA PHE A 91 9.03 8.85 -7.09
C PHE A 91 8.05 9.93 -6.63
N ILE A 92 8.53 10.86 -5.79
CA ILE A 92 7.73 12.00 -5.33
C ILE A 92 8.26 13.34 -5.88
N GLY A 93 9.43 13.36 -6.53
CA GLY A 93 9.99 14.58 -7.14
C GLY A 93 10.12 15.78 -6.21
N ASN A 94 10.22 16.99 -6.78
CA ASN A 94 10.27 18.26 -6.03
C ASN A 94 8.85 18.68 -5.54
N ALA A 95 8.07 17.74 -5.02
CA ALA A 95 6.61 17.77 -4.91
C ALA A 95 6.02 19.06 -4.33
N ARG A 96 5.37 19.80 -5.22
CA ARG A 96 4.19 20.63 -4.90
C ARG A 96 2.88 19.90 -5.19
N ASP A 97 2.93 18.64 -5.64
CA ASP A 97 1.78 17.85 -6.09
C ASP A 97 1.77 16.47 -5.37
N TRP A 98 1.63 16.55 -4.06
CA TRP A 98 0.70 15.85 -3.14
C TRP A 98 0.22 14.38 -3.35
N ASP A 99 0.08 13.86 -4.57
CA ASP A 99 -0.53 12.54 -4.83
C ASP A 99 0.51 11.39 -4.77
N ILE A 100 0.19 10.30 -4.06
CA ILE A 100 1.01 9.08 -3.97
C ILE A 100 0.80 8.22 -5.21
N VAL A 101 -0.45 7.88 -5.50
CA VAL A 101 -0.87 7.15 -6.69
C VAL A 101 -2.25 7.62 -7.15
N ARG A 102 -2.46 7.62 -8.46
CA ARG A 102 -3.78 7.71 -9.08
C ARG A 102 -4.23 6.32 -9.51
N ILE A 103 -5.51 6.03 -9.29
CA ILE A 103 -6.22 4.89 -9.88
C ILE A 103 -7.19 5.47 -10.92
N ASP A 104 -7.03 5.09 -12.18
CA ASP A 104 -7.93 5.49 -13.28
C ASP A 104 -8.52 4.24 -13.95
N CYS A 105 -9.84 4.08 -13.83
CA CYS A 105 -10.62 2.99 -14.42
C CYS A 105 -11.65 3.54 -15.43
N ARG A 106 -11.38 4.67 -16.08
CA ARG A 106 -12.28 5.24 -17.11
C ARG A 106 -12.30 4.37 -18.38
N GLN A 107 -13.29 4.62 -19.24
CA GLN A 107 -13.46 3.87 -20.48
C GLN A 107 -12.20 3.95 -21.35
N GLY A 108 -11.71 2.79 -21.78
CA GLY A 108 -10.48 2.68 -22.59
C GLY A 108 -9.18 2.70 -21.79
N ILE A 109 -9.27 2.71 -20.45
CA ILE A 109 -8.14 2.58 -19.52
C ILE A 109 -8.20 1.20 -18.85
N GLY A 110 -7.07 0.52 -18.73
CA GLY A 110 -7.01 -0.80 -18.09
C GLY A 110 -7.67 -1.92 -18.92
N ASN A 111 -7.93 -3.04 -18.25
CA ASN A 111 -8.52 -4.25 -18.84
C ASN A 111 -9.83 -4.69 -18.16
N GLY A 112 -10.33 -3.90 -17.20
CA GLY A 112 -11.54 -4.22 -16.47
C GLY A 112 -12.79 -4.13 -17.35
N LYS A 113 -13.89 -4.72 -16.88
CA LYS A 113 -15.18 -4.59 -17.55
C LYS A 113 -16.02 -3.51 -16.87
N THR A 114 -16.74 -2.72 -17.66
CA THR A 114 -17.70 -1.71 -17.16
C THR A 114 -18.58 -2.26 -16.04
N GLY A 115 -18.63 -1.54 -14.93
CA GLY A 115 -19.36 -1.87 -13.71
C GLY A 115 -18.65 -2.83 -12.75
N GLU A 116 -17.53 -3.44 -13.14
CA GLU A 116 -16.70 -4.22 -12.21
C GLU A 116 -15.99 -3.28 -11.22
N LYS A 117 -15.97 -3.68 -9.95
CA LYS A 117 -15.25 -2.95 -8.89
C LYS A 117 -13.91 -3.62 -8.64
N HIS A 118 -12.86 -2.82 -8.64
CA HIS A 118 -11.50 -3.27 -8.42
C HIS A 118 -10.92 -2.62 -7.19
N ASP A 119 -10.31 -3.43 -6.33
CA ASP A 119 -9.70 -2.99 -5.08
C ASP A 119 -8.24 -2.59 -5.27
N LEU A 120 -7.79 -1.63 -4.47
CA LEU A 120 -6.39 -1.31 -4.27
C LEU A 120 -6.12 -1.14 -2.78
N GLU A 121 -5.05 -1.76 -2.32
CA GLU A 121 -4.45 -1.54 -1.01
C GLU A 121 -3.03 -1.00 -1.22
N ILE A 122 -2.69 0.02 -0.44
CA ILE A 122 -1.39 0.68 -0.51
C ILE A 122 -0.84 0.92 0.89
N LYS A 123 0.43 0.60 1.09
CA LYS A 123 1.21 0.93 2.29
C LYS A 123 2.45 1.71 1.90
N VAL A 124 2.66 2.88 2.48
CA VAL A 124 3.89 3.65 2.35
C VAL A 124 4.68 3.51 3.64
N PHE A 125 5.93 3.09 3.54
CA PHE A 125 6.80 2.88 4.69
C PHE A 125 7.66 4.12 4.92
N SER A 126 7.60 4.69 6.13
CA SER A 126 8.53 5.72 6.60
C SER A 126 9.37 5.18 7.76
N ASP A 127 10.33 5.97 8.24
CA ASP A 127 11.14 5.61 9.40
C ASP A 127 10.31 5.52 10.68
N GLU A 128 9.31 6.38 10.84
CA GLU A 128 8.52 6.50 12.07
C GLU A 128 7.24 5.65 12.04
N LYS A 129 6.59 5.52 10.87
CA LYS A 129 5.25 4.92 10.76
C LYS A 129 5.02 4.24 9.40
N THR A 130 3.88 3.59 9.30
CA THR A 130 3.37 3.07 8.02
C THR A 130 2.09 3.82 7.70
N TYR A 131 2.04 4.45 6.54
CA TYR A 131 0.80 5.02 6.02
C TYR A 131 0.06 3.97 5.22
N HIS A 132 -1.26 3.84 5.42
CA HIS A 132 -2.04 2.78 4.80
C HIS A 132 -3.41 3.25 4.36
N THR A 133 -3.89 2.73 3.24
CA THR A 133 -5.32 2.78 2.93
C THR A 133 -5.74 1.63 2.02
N LYS A 134 -7.05 1.39 1.96
CA LYS A 134 -7.69 0.46 1.05
C LYS A 134 -8.89 1.14 0.40
N THR A 135 -9.02 1.00 -0.91
CA THR A 135 -10.11 1.60 -1.68
C THR A 135 -10.62 0.64 -2.75
N GLN A 136 -11.78 0.98 -3.32
CA GLN A 136 -12.35 0.30 -4.48
C GLN A 136 -12.75 1.34 -5.54
N VAL A 137 -12.52 1.05 -6.80
CA VAL A 137 -12.88 1.91 -7.93
C VAL A 137 -13.74 1.11 -8.90
N GLU A 138 -14.82 1.71 -9.39
CA GLU A 138 -15.68 1.07 -10.38
C GLU A 138 -15.16 1.38 -11.78
N HIS A 139 -15.04 0.36 -12.61
CA HIS A 139 -14.66 0.54 -14.01
C HIS A 139 -15.80 1.15 -14.81
N GLN A 140 -15.50 2.16 -15.61
CA GLN A 140 -16.48 2.83 -16.48
C GLN A 140 -16.81 1.98 -17.71
#